data_AF-B6A864-F1
#
_entry.id   AF-B6A864-F1
#
_cell.length_a   1.000
_cell.length_b   1.000
_cell.length_c   1.000
_cell.angle_alpha   90.00
_cell.angle_beta   90.00
_cell.angle_gamma   90.00
#
_symmetry.space_group_name_H-M   'P 1'
#
loop_
_entity.id
_entity.type
_entity.pdbx_description
1 polymer ?
#
loop_
_entity_poly.entity_id
_entity_poly.type
_entity_poly.pdbx_seq_one_letter_code
_entity_poly.pdbx_strand_id
1 'polypeptide(L)'
;AHDVRVIRLPRHGASCPVGMGVSCSADRNIKGKINRKGIWLEKLEHNPGQYIPEHLRQATEGKVVKIDLNRPMKEILKELSQYPVSTRLSLSGTIIVGRDIAHAKLEERLKNGEGLPQYVKDHPIYYAGPAKTPEGYASGSLGPTTAGRMDSYVDLLQSHGGSMIML
;
A
#
# COMPACT_ATOMS: atom_id res chain seq x y z
N ALA A 1 -5.26 13.48 -11.45
CA ALA A 1 -4.18 14.39 -11.00
C ALA A 1 -4.84 15.61 -10.37
N HIS A 2 -4.34 16.10 -9.22
CA HIS A 2 -4.88 17.32 -8.59
C HIS A 2 -4.58 18.56 -9.45
N ASP A 3 -3.35 18.65 -9.95
CA ASP A 3 -2.90 19.67 -10.89
C ASP A 3 -1.70 19.17 -11.72
N VAL A 4 -1.19 20.03 -12.61
CA VAL A 4 -0.03 19.73 -13.47
C VAL A 4 0.95 20.91 -13.43
N ARG A 5 2.25 20.63 -13.44
CA ARG A 5 3.32 21.63 -13.57
C ARG A 5 4.25 21.24 -14.71
N VAL A 6 4.54 22.20 -15.59
CA VAL A 6 5.43 22.01 -16.76
C VAL A 6 6.51 23.08 -16.71
N ILE A 7 7.77 22.65 -16.75
CA ILE A 7 8.94 23.54 -16.73
C ILE A 7 9.74 23.29 -18.00
N ARG A 8 9.87 24.33 -18.84
CA ARG A 8 10.73 24.31 -20.03
C ARG A 8 12.11 24.88 -19.66
N LEU A 9 13.13 24.04 -19.76
CA LEU A 9 14.53 24.44 -19.51
C LEU A 9 15.31 24.57 -20.82
N PRO A 10 16.37 25.41 -20.89
CA PRO A 10 17.29 25.39 -22.02
C PRO A 10 17.97 24.03 -22.15
N ARG A 11 18.48 23.73 -23.35
CA ARG A 11 19.14 22.45 -23.65
C ARG A 11 20.22 22.63 -24.70
N HIS A 12 21.22 21.76 -24.69
CA HIS A 12 22.15 21.61 -25.81
C HIS A 12 21.40 21.14 -27.08
N GLY A 13 21.86 21.53 -28.28
CA GLY A 13 21.19 21.20 -29.54
C GLY A 13 20.95 19.69 -29.73
N ALA A 14 21.93 18.88 -29.32
CA ALA A 14 21.92 17.42 -29.39
C ALA A 14 21.28 16.70 -28.18
N SER A 15 20.64 17.42 -27.25
CA SER A 15 20.04 16.80 -26.06
C SER A 15 18.64 17.34 -25.82
N CYS A 16 17.71 16.49 -25.39
CA CYS A 16 16.35 16.88 -25.01
C CYS A 16 15.83 16.00 -23.87
N PRO A 17 16.38 16.12 -22.66
CA PRO A 17 15.94 15.32 -21.53
C PRO A 17 14.50 15.70 -21.15
N VAL A 18 13.70 14.68 -20.82
CA VAL A 18 12.35 14.83 -20.31
C VAL A 18 12.28 14.08 -18.98
N GLY A 19 11.92 14.82 -17.91
CA GLY A 19 11.65 14.25 -16.60
C GLY A 19 10.15 14.29 -16.30
N MET A 20 9.63 13.19 -15.77
CA MET A 20 8.25 13.10 -15.29
C MET A 20 8.28 12.59 -13.85
N GLY A 21 7.47 13.20 -13.00
CA GLY A 21 7.38 12.86 -11.58
C GLY A 21 6.02 13.24 -11.03
N VAL A 22 5.71 12.66 -9.87
CA VAL A 22 4.45 12.92 -9.14
C VAL A 22 4.77 13.13 -7.67
N SER A 23 3.98 14.00 -7.03
CA SER A 23 3.77 13.90 -5.58
C SER A 23 2.53 13.06 -5.35
N CYS A 24 2.62 12.08 -4.45
CA CYS A 24 1.49 11.19 -4.15
C CYS A 24 0.54 11.84 -3.13
N SER A 25 -0.49 11.11 -2.69
CA SER A 25 -1.41 11.60 -1.64
C SER A 25 -0.69 11.97 -0.34
N ALA A 26 0.50 11.42 -0.09
CA ALA A 26 1.37 11.83 1.00
C ALA A 26 2.32 12.97 0.56
N ASP A 27 1.75 14.06 0.05
CA ASP A 27 2.47 15.27 -0.37
C ASP A 27 3.06 15.99 0.85
N ARG A 28 4.38 15.87 1.02
CA ARG A 28 5.07 16.25 2.26
C ARG A 28 6.35 17.02 1.94
N ASN A 29 6.22 18.34 1.87
CA ASN A 29 7.34 19.26 1.75
C ASN A 29 7.13 20.45 2.72
N ILE A 30 8.23 21.03 3.22
CA ILE A 30 8.19 22.21 4.09
C ILE A 30 9.37 23.12 3.74
N LYS A 31 9.09 24.39 3.42
CA LYS A 31 10.15 25.39 3.20
C LYS A 31 10.63 25.94 4.54
N GLY A 32 11.91 26.27 4.60
CA GLY A 32 12.51 26.95 5.74
C GLY A 32 13.39 28.11 5.29
N LYS A 33 13.56 29.11 6.15
CA LYS A 33 14.55 30.18 5.95
C LYS A 33 15.16 30.61 7.27
N ILE A 34 16.43 30.99 7.22
CA ILE A 34 17.16 31.59 8.35
C ILE A 34 17.60 32.99 7.91
N ASN A 35 17.40 33.98 8.78
CA ASN A 35 17.90 35.34 8.55
C ASN A 35 18.26 36.00 9.88
N ARG A 36 18.69 37.27 9.85
CA ARG A 36 19.07 38.03 11.05
C ARG A 36 17.96 38.12 12.12
N LYS A 37 16.71 37.82 11.78
CA LYS A 37 15.55 37.83 12.69
C LYS A 37 15.20 36.45 13.25
N GLY A 38 15.89 35.39 12.84
CA GLY A 38 15.70 34.04 13.38
C GLY A 38 15.41 32.97 12.31
N ILE A 39 14.77 31.90 12.76
CA ILE A 39 14.46 30.68 11.99
C ILE A 39 12.97 30.68 11.68
N TRP A 40 12.63 30.40 10.42
CA TRP A 40 11.26 30.38 9.93
C TRP A 40 11.00 29.06 9.22
N LEU A 41 9.82 28.50 9.46
CA LEU A 41 9.29 27.35 8.74
C LEU A 41 7.96 27.74 8.09
N GLU A 42 7.69 27.14 6.94
CA GLU A 42 6.41 27.24 6.25
C GLU A 42 5.28 26.73 7.16
N LYS A 43 4.21 27.52 7.22
CA LYS A 43 3.03 27.18 8.01
C LYS A 43 2.19 26.18 7.21
N LEU A 44 1.95 25.02 7.80
CA LEU A 44 1.00 24.03 7.28
C LEU A 44 -0.38 24.23 7.90
N GLU A 45 -1.39 23.55 7.36
CA GLU A 45 -2.72 23.50 7.96
C GLU A 45 -2.70 22.64 9.23
N HIS A 46 -3.28 23.15 10.32
CA HIS A 46 -3.38 22.46 11.61
C HIS A 46 -4.80 21.97 11.92
N ASN A 47 -5.81 22.45 11.17
CA ASN A 47 -7.20 22.04 11.25
C ASN A 47 -7.69 21.45 9.91
N PRO A 48 -7.15 20.30 9.45
CA PRO A 48 -7.56 19.72 8.17
C PRO A 48 -9.02 19.24 8.15
N GLY A 49 -9.64 19.01 9.31
CA GLY A 49 -11.03 18.56 9.42
C GLY A 49 -12.06 19.53 8.82
N GLN A 50 -11.72 20.82 8.71
CA GLN A 50 -12.57 21.83 8.07
C GLN A 50 -12.86 21.53 6.59
N TYR A 51 -11.96 20.79 5.92
CA TYR A 51 -12.12 20.41 4.52
C TYR A 51 -13.02 19.18 4.32
N ILE A 52 -13.44 18.51 5.38
CA ILE A 52 -14.35 17.37 5.30
C ILE A 52 -15.79 17.90 5.24
N PRO A 53 -16.51 17.73 4.10
CA PRO A 53 -17.90 18.14 3.98
C PRO A 53 -18.77 17.50 5.05
N GLU A 54 -19.73 18.24 5.59
CA GLU A 54 -20.55 17.80 6.73
C GLU A 54 -21.26 16.46 6.47
N HIS A 55 -21.80 16.26 5.27
CA HIS A 55 -22.46 15.01 4.87
C HIS A 55 -21.52 13.79 4.81
N LEU A 56 -20.20 13.99 4.70
CA LEU A 56 -19.21 12.91 4.68
C LEU A 56 -18.65 12.58 6.05
N ARG A 57 -18.88 13.43 7.07
CA ARG A 57 -18.35 13.19 8.42
C ARG A 57 -18.97 11.97 9.10
N GLN A 58 -20.13 11.54 8.64
CA GLN A 58 -20.86 10.36 9.12
C GLN A 58 -21.12 9.33 8.00
N ALA A 59 -20.41 9.42 6.87
CA ALA A 59 -20.67 8.54 5.73
C ALA A 59 -20.45 7.08 6.14
N THR A 60 -21.47 6.26 5.91
CA THR A 60 -21.37 4.81 6.07
C THR A 60 -20.68 4.20 4.86
N GLU A 61 -20.11 3.01 5.03
CA GLU A 61 -19.29 2.36 4.00
C GLU A 61 -20.06 1.97 2.73
N GLY A 62 -21.31 2.37 2.49
CA GLY A 62 -22.10 2.02 1.30
C GLY A 62 -22.29 0.50 1.13
N LYS A 63 -22.60 0.04 -0.09
CA LYS A 63 -22.75 -1.40 -0.37
C LYS A 63 -21.38 -2.09 -0.44
N VAL A 64 -21.08 -2.98 0.51
CA VAL A 64 -19.85 -3.76 0.58
C VAL A 64 -20.18 -5.24 0.76
N VAL A 65 -19.38 -6.12 0.18
CA VAL A 65 -19.43 -7.56 0.47
C VAL A 65 -18.48 -7.83 1.63
N LYS A 66 -18.98 -8.44 2.71
CA LYS A 66 -18.17 -8.81 3.86
C LYS A 66 -17.54 -10.18 3.61
N ILE A 67 -16.23 -10.28 3.75
CA ILE A 67 -15.48 -11.53 3.60
C ILE A 67 -14.78 -11.84 4.93
N ASP A 68 -15.05 -13.02 5.47
CA ASP A 68 -14.35 -13.56 6.63
C ASP A 68 -13.12 -14.36 6.18
N LEU A 69 -11.94 -13.91 6.61
CA LEU A 69 -10.64 -14.49 6.31
C LEU A 69 -10.22 -15.58 7.30
N ASN A 70 -10.95 -15.78 8.40
CA ASN A 70 -10.66 -16.83 9.37
C ASN A 70 -11.27 -18.19 8.95
N ARG A 71 -11.22 -18.49 7.66
CA ARG A 71 -11.77 -19.71 7.03
C ARG A 71 -10.69 -20.39 6.20
N PRO A 72 -10.84 -21.67 5.85
CA PRO A 72 -9.89 -22.34 4.97
C PRO A 72 -9.74 -21.60 3.62
N MET A 73 -8.51 -21.44 3.14
CA MET A 73 -8.19 -20.68 1.91
C MET A 73 -9.08 -21.07 0.71
N LYS A 74 -9.38 -22.36 0.53
CA LYS A 74 -10.25 -22.86 -0.54
C LYS A 74 -11.67 -22.29 -0.48
N GLU A 75 -12.20 -22.09 0.72
CA GLU A 75 -13.53 -21.51 0.90
C GLU A 75 -13.55 -20.02 0.60
N ILE A 76 -12.53 -19.29 1.05
CA ILE A 76 -12.37 -17.87 0.77
C ILE A 76 -12.28 -17.65 -0.75
N LEU A 77 -11.45 -18.44 -1.45
CA LEU A 77 -11.33 -18.40 -2.90
C LEU A 77 -12.66 -18.70 -3.60
N LYS A 78 -13.40 -19.71 -3.15
CA LYS A 78 -14.72 -20.05 -3.69
C LYS A 78 -15.71 -18.90 -3.56
N GLU A 79 -15.70 -18.19 -2.44
CA GLU A 79 -16.55 -17.03 -2.21
C GLU A 79 -16.14 -15.83 -3.06
N LEU A 80 -14.85 -15.49 -3.09
CA LEU A 80 -14.31 -14.41 -3.92
C LEU A 80 -14.61 -14.62 -5.41
N SER A 81 -14.61 -15.88 -5.87
CA SER A 81 -14.88 -16.24 -7.27
C SER A 81 -16.33 -15.99 -7.70
N GLN A 82 -17.25 -15.69 -6.78
CA GLN A 82 -18.64 -15.35 -7.09
C GLN A 82 -18.81 -13.90 -7.55
N TYR A 83 -17.78 -13.07 -7.37
CA TYR A 83 -17.85 -11.64 -7.60
C TYR A 83 -16.97 -11.21 -8.78
N PRO A 84 -17.45 -10.29 -9.64
CA PRO A 84 -16.62 -9.75 -10.70
C PRO A 84 -15.53 -8.83 -10.12
N VAL A 85 -14.49 -8.59 -10.93
CA VAL A 85 -13.48 -7.56 -10.64
C VAL A 85 -14.13 -6.20 -10.39
N SER A 86 -13.47 -5.36 -9.58
CA SER A 86 -14.00 -4.07 -9.09
C SER A 86 -15.14 -4.17 -8.05
N THR A 87 -15.51 -5.37 -7.60
CA THR A 87 -16.40 -5.52 -6.44
C THR A 87 -15.71 -5.04 -5.17
N ARG A 88 -16.36 -4.15 -4.41
CA ARG A 88 -15.82 -3.63 -3.15
C ARG A 88 -16.07 -4.61 -2.01
N LEU A 89 -14.99 -4.96 -1.31
CA LEU A 89 -14.98 -5.91 -0.20
C LEU A 89 -14.68 -5.21 1.13
N SER A 90 -15.18 -5.78 2.22
CA SER A 90 -14.80 -5.46 3.61
C SER A 90 -14.27 -6.75 4.23
N LEU A 91 -12.98 -6.78 4.55
CA LEU A 91 -12.28 -7.98 4.97
C LEU A 91 -12.14 -8.01 6.49
N SER A 92 -12.41 -9.15 7.12
CA SER A 92 -12.24 -9.36 8.55
C SER A 92 -11.50 -10.66 8.80
N GLY A 93 -10.45 -10.64 9.61
CA GLY A 93 -9.72 -11.85 10.03
C GLY A 93 -8.21 -11.69 9.95
N THR A 94 -7.52 -12.83 9.91
CA THR A 94 -6.06 -12.88 9.97
C THR A 94 -5.43 -12.68 8.61
N ILE A 95 -4.38 -11.85 8.56
CA ILE A 95 -3.62 -11.54 7.35
C ILE A 95 -2.13 -11.62 7.69
N ILE A 96 -1.32 -12.16 6.78
CA ILE A 96 0.14 -12.15 6.89
C ILE A 96 0.69 -10.92 6.21
N VAL A 97 1.61 -10.21 6.86
CA VAL A 97 2.24 -9.01 6.30
C VAL A 97 3.63 -9.35 5.78
N GLY A 98 3.90 -9.04 4.51
CA GLY A 98 5.21 -9.28 3.90
C GLY A 98 5.37 -8.54 2.57
N ARG A 99 6.57 -8.04 2.29
CA ARG A 99 6.89 -7.32 1.05
C ARG A 99 8.23 -7.78 0.46
N ASP A 100 8.92 -6.91 -0.26
CA ASP A 100 10.14 -7.14 -1.04
C ASP A 100 11.12 -8.18 -0.42
N ILE A 101 11.68 -7.92 0.76
CA ILE A 101 12.67 -8.82 1.40
C ILE A 101 12.05 -10.15 1.84
N ALA A 102 10.79 -10.14 2.29
CA ALA A 102 10.12 -11.37 2.69
C ALA A 102 9.89 -12.29 1.48
N HIS A 103 9.49 -11.74 0.33
CA HIS A 103 9.29 -12.50 -0.90
C HIS A 103 10.61 -13.05 -1.44
N ALA A 104 11.68 -12.26 -1.43
CA ALA A 104 13.02 -12.73 -1.79
C ALA A 104 13.47 -13.93 -0.93
N LYS A 105 13.21 -13.89 0.38
CA LYS A 105 13.51 -15.03 1.27
C LYS A 105 12.62 -16.24 1.03
N LEU A 106 11.33 -16.05 0.69
CA LEU A 106 10.44 -17.15 0.33
C LEU A 106 10.90 -17.85 -0.95
N GLU A 107 11.34 -17.09 -1.95
CA GLU A 107 11.96 -17.62 -3.16
C GLU A 107 13.25 -18.39 -2.84
N GLU A 108 14.13 -17.83 -2.02
CA GLU A 108 15.37 -18.49 -1.59
C GLU A 108 15.10 -19.85 -0.93
N ARG A 109 14.13 -19.90 0.00
CA ARG A 109 13.70 -21.15 0.63
C ARG A 109 13.24 -22.20 -0.37
N LEU A 110 12.49 -21.78 -1.38
CA LEU A 110 12.05 -22.67 -2.46
C LEU A 110 13.23 -23.21 -3.27
N LYS A 111 14.21 -22.35 -3.61
CA LYS A 111 15.44 -22.77 -4.29
C LYS A 111 16.26 -23.76 -3.48
N ASN A 112 16.23 -23.65 -2.15
CA ASN A 112 16.90 -24.57 -1.23
C ASN A 112 16.10 -25.86 -0.94
N GLY A 113 14.90 -26.03 -1.51
CA GLY A 113 14.05 -27.20 -1.26
C GLY A 113 13.35 -27.21 0.10
N GLU A 114 13.35 -26.10 0.84
CA GLU A 114 12.74 -25.98 2.17
C GLU A 114 11.22 -25.79 2.14
N GLY A 115 10.66 -25.54 0.96
CA GLY A 115 9.24 -25.27 0.76
C GLY A 115 8.76 -23.92 1.31
N LEU A 116 7.47 -23.66 1.13
CA LEU A 116 6.82 -22.47 1.69
C LEU A 116 6.35 -22.71 3.14
N PRO A 117 6.53 -21.73 4.03
CA PRO A 117 5.93 -21.76 5.36
C PRO A 117 4.40 -21.85 5.28
N GLN A 118 3.80 -22.58 6.23
CA GLN A 118 2.36 -22.86 6.22
C GLN A 118 1.50 -21.58 6.30
N TYR A 119 1.94 -20.56 7.04
CA TYR A 119 1.23 -19.28 7.16
C TYR A 119 1.07 -18.55 5.81
N VAL A 120 1.95 -18.79 4.83
CA VAL A 120 1.88 -18.20 3.48
C VAL A 120 0.80 -18.86 2.62
N LYS A 121 0.38 -20.07 3.00
CA LYS A 121 -0.64 -20.87 2.31
C LYS A 121 -2.02 -20.68 2.93
N ASP A 122 -2.09 -20.50 4.24
CA ASP A 122 -3.35 -20.47 4.98
C ASP A 122 -3.99 -19.08 5.05
N HIS A 123 -3.22 -18.00 4.82
CA HIS A 123 -3.70 -16.63 4.98
C HIS A 123 -3.38 -15.75 3.77
N PRO A 124 -4.18 -14.71 3.49
CA PRO A 124 -3.83 -13.66 2.54
C PRO A 124 -2.51 -12.97 2.90
N ILE A 125 -1.80 -12.50 1.88
CA ILE A 125 -0.57 -11.74 2.07
C ILE A 125 -0.83 -10.26 1.79
N TYR A 126 -0.67 -9.43 2.80
CA TYR A 126 -0.73 -7.98 2.69
C TYR A 126 0.66 -7.38 2.51
N TYR A 127 0.85 -6.71 1.38
CA TYR A 127 2.09 -6.08 1.03
C TYR A 127 2.22 -4.75 1.76
N ALA A 128 2.72 -4.79 2.99
CA ALA A 128 2.85 -3.60 3.81
C ALA A 128 4.11 -3.61 4.69
N GLY A 129 4.41 -2.46 5.28
CA GLY A 129 5.47 -2.28 6.26
C GLY A 129 4.98 -1.31 7.35
N PRO A 130 4.73 -1.77 8.58
CA PRO A 130 4.22 -0.90 9.64
C PRO A 130 5.20 0.20 10.00
N ALA A 131 4.68 1.39 10.30
CA ALA A 131 5.39 2.39 11.09
C ALA A 131 5.51 1.92 12.55
N LYS A 132 6.30 2.63 13.36
CA LYS A 132 6.39 2.36 14.80
C LYS A 132 5.02 2.49 15.46
N THR A 133 4.67 1.53 16.31
CA THR A 133 3.43 1.55 17.09
C THR A 133 3.56 2.58 18.21
N PRO A 134 2.64 3.57 18.30
CA PRO A 134 2.58 4.49 19.43
C PRO A 134 2.20 3.75 20.72
N GLU A 135 2.67 4.26 21.87
CA GLU A 135 2.31 3.70 23.18
C GLU A 135 0.79 3.75 23.41
N GLY A 136 0.22 2.62 23.84
CA GLY A 136 -1.23 2.48 24.08
C GLY A 136 -2.08 2.25 22.83
N TYR A 137 -1.49 2.20 21.63
CA TYR A 137 -2.21 1.94 20.38
C TYR A 137 -2.01 0.50 19.89
N ALA A 138 -3.01 -0.04 19.18
CA ALA A 138 -2.95 -1.39 18.64
C ALA A 138 -2.00 -1.55 17.44
N SER A 139 -1.79 -0.49 16.67
CA SER A 139 -0.92 -0.48 15.48
C SER A 139 -0.40 0.93 15.18
N GLY A 140 0.77 1.00 14.56
CA GLY A 140 1.22 2.20 13.86
C GLY A 140 0.48 2.40 12.54
N SER A 141 0.84 3.45 11.79
CA SER A 141 0.36 3.59 10.41
C SER A 141 0.79 2.38 9.57
N LEU A 142 -0.17 1.72 8.93
CA LEU A 142 0.03 0.48 8.18
C LEU A 142 -0.79 0.53 6.89
N GLY A 143 -0.29 1.28 5.91
CA GLY A 143 -0.86 1.34 4.56
C GLY A 143 -0.22 0.33 3.60
N PRO A 144 -0.82 0.11 2.41
CA PRO A 144 -0.33 -0.84 1.42
C PRO A 144 0.96 -0.34 0.75
N THR A 145 1.66 -1.25 0.10
CA THR A 145 2.78 -1.00 -0.79
C THR A 145 2.37 -1.27 -2.24
N THR A 146 3.18 -0.80 -3.20
CA THR A 146 2.97 -1.07 -4.63
C THR A 146 3.04 -2.57 -4.93
N ALA A 147 1.91 -3.17 -5.33
CA ALA A 147 1.81 -4.60 -5.64
C ALA A 147 2.76 -5.06 -6.75
N GLY A 148 2.93 -4.25 -7.81
CA GLY A 148 3.74 -4.59 -8.99
C GLY A 148 5.21 -4.96 -8.71
N ARG A 149 5.74 -4.62 -7.52
CA ARG A 149 7.10 -5.03 -7.12
C ARG A 149 7.18 -6.52 -6.74
N MET A 150 6.06 -7.17 -6.49
CA MET A 150 5.98 -8.58 -6.12
C MET A 150 5.55 -9.49 -7.28
N ASP A 151 5.25 -8.94 -8.47
CA ASP A 151 4.71 -9.70 -9.62
C ASP A 151 5.59 -10.90 -10.00
N SER A 152 6.91 -10.75 -9.96
CA SER A 152 7.86 -11.83 -10.30
C SER A 152 7.80 -13.03 -9.37
N TYR A 153 7.18 -12.91 -8.19
CA TYR A 153 7.05 -14.00 -7.22
C TYR A 153 5.70 -14.72 -7.32
N VAL A 154 4.69 -14.13 -7.94
CA VAL A 154 3.29 -14.61 -7.85
C VAL A 154 3.15 -16.03 -8.39
N ASP A 155 3.56 -16.28 -9.63
CA ASP A 155 3.45 -17.61 -10.25
C ASP A 155 4.25 -18.67 -9.48
N LEU A 156 5.45 -18.31 -9.02
CA LEU A 156 6.30 -19.19 -8.24
C LEU A 156 5.64 -19.58 -6.91
N LEU A 157 5.12 -18.61 -6.17
CA LEU A 157 4.51 -18.89 -4.86
C LEU A 157 3.19 -19.66 -5.01
N GLN A 158 2.37 -19.32 -6.01
CA GLN A 158 1.10 -20.00 -6.27
C GLN A 158 1.28 -21.44 -6.74
N SER A 159 2.32 -21.74 -7.53
CA SER A 159 2.65 -23.13 -7.91
C SER A 159 2.97 -24.03 -6.70
N HIS A 160 3.33 -23.43 -5.56
CA HIS A 160 3.57 -24.08 -4.28
C HIS A 160 2.42 -23.90 -3.27
N GLY A 161 1.28 -23.40 -3.72
CA GLY A 161 0.05 -23.22 -2.94
C GLY A 161 0.06 -22.04 -1.97
N GLY A 162 0.99 -21.09 -2.12
CA GLY A 162 1.05 -19.86 -1.33
C GLY A 162 0.63 -18.63 -2.13
N SER A 163 0.43 -17.49 -1.44
CA SER A 163 0.12 -16.21 -2.09
C SER A 163 -1.13 -16.24 -2.99
N MET A 164 -2.14 -17.01 -2.59
CA MET A 164 -3.39 -17.17 -3.34
C MET A 164 -4.29 -15.92 -3.29
N ILE A 165 -4.17 -15.12 -2.23
CA ILE A 165 -4.87 -13.84 -2.06
C ILE A 165 -3.84 -12.81 -1.63
N MET A 166 -3.77 -11.70 -2.37
CA MET A 166 -2.76 -10.64 -2.20
C MET A 166 -3.48 -9.30 -2.00
N LEU A 167 -2.96 -8.49 -1.08
CA LEU A 167 -3.52 -7.19 -0.65
C LEU A 167 -2.47 -6.09 -0.70
#